data_AF-A0A6A6ET67-F1
#
_entry.id   AF-A0A6A6ET67-F1
#
_cell.length_a   1.000
_cell.length_b   1.000
_cell.length_c   1.000
_cell.angle_alpha   90.00
_cell.angle_beta   90.00
_cell.angle_gamma   90.00
#
_symmetry.space_group_name_H-M   'P 1'
#
loop_
_entity.id
_entity.type
_entity.pdbx_description
1 polymer ?
#
loop_
_entity_poly.entity_id
_entity_poly.type
_entity_poly.pdbx_seq_one_letter_code
_entity_poly.pdbx_strand_id
1 'polypeptide(L)'
;MRRRINATCNGLLDAIIADDYQPEIRERLTNALKPGFIASILACTSLLGLMKRLPVEDHEVLGRTMVGLTDRFISCARELPSDINAIDSCIEMTDELDRVNAICATQSLGLDMRWSNLQIPTGDPFQESGCKTFLALAIEEGFLTYVHSALRRDPEIIKSKKGRPYLDYVLRPTSGSQKDWMIDISVLQPLLEHGADPNQIFLGSTAWKLFLFACYKVALPNLENYNMPSTPLSWCDAMELLLKYGTDPPVSQPHLVDTQGKKLVLLIFLGSFK
;
A
#
# COMPACT_ATOMS: atom_id res chain seq x y z
N MET A 1 -33.24 -1.90 -20.04
CA MET A 1 -32.25 -3.01 -20.13
C MET A 1 -30.93 -2.69 -19.43
N ARG A 2 -30.23 -1.58 -19.74
CA ARG A 2 -28.95 -1.20 -19.08
C ARG A 2 -29.00 -1.10 -17.55
N ARG A 3 -30.07 -0.54 -16.96
CA ARG A 3 -30.21 -0.44 -15.49
C ARG A 3 -30.37 -1.78 -14.76
N ARG A 4 -30.96 -2.80 -15.41
CA ARG A 4 -31.15 -4.13 -14.82
C ARG A 4 -29.86 -4.96 -14.84
N ILE A 5 -29.04 -4.82 -15.89
CA ILE A 5 -27.73 -5.51 -15.98
C ILE A 5 -26.76 -4.95 -14.93
N ASN A 6 -26.75 -3.64 -14.68
CA ASN A 6 -25.90 -3.05 -13.64
C ASN A 6 -26.25 -3.52 -12.22
N ALA A 7 -27.54 -3.64 -11.89
CA ALA A 7 -27.94 -4.10 -10.55
C ALA A 7 -27.57 -5.57 -10.30
N THR A 8 -27.69 -6.44 -11.30
CA THR A 8 -27.33 -7.86 -11.17
C THR A 8 -25.82 -8.07 -11.18
N CYS A 9 -25.05 -7.36 -12.02
CA CYS A 9 -23.59 -7.44 -11.99
C CYS A 9 -23.01 -6.84 -10.71
N ASN A 10 -23.57 -5.74 -10.18
CA ASN A 10 -23.15 -5.19 -8.90
C ASN A 10 -23.52 -6.13 -7.76
N GLY A 11 -24.71 -6.72 -7.75
CA GLY A 11 -25.08 -7.72 -6.74
C GLY A 11 -24.24 -9.00 -6.81
N LEU A 12 -23.81 -9.43 -8.00
CA LEU A 12 -22.91 -10.57 -8.17
C LEU A 12 -21.46 -10.22 -7.80
N LEU A 13 -20.99 -9.01 -8.13
CA LEU A 13 -19.70 -8.49 -7.68
C LEU A 13 -19.70 -8.34 -6.16
N ASP A 14 -20.68 -7.69 -5.58
CA ASP A 14 -20.81 -7.51 -4.14
C ASP A 14 -20.95 -8.88 -3.44
N ALA A 15 -21.65 -9.85 -4.03
CA ALA A 15 -21.69 -11.22 -3.51
C ALA A 15 -20.36 -11.99 -3.68
N ILE A 16 -19.59 -11.74 -4.74
CA ILE A 16 -18.25 -12.31 -4.95
C ILE A 16 -17.21 -11.66 -4.03
N ILE A 17 -17.38 -10.36 -3.73
CA ILE A 17 -16.43 -9.48 -3.03
C ILE A 17 -16.69 -9.42 -1.52
N ALA A 18 -17.91 -9.67 -1.05
CA ALA A 18 -18.27 -9.47 0.37
C ALA A 18 -17.58 -10.43 1.35
N ASP A 19 -16.83 -11.44 0.89
CA ASP A 19 -16.14 -12.46 1.71
C ASP A 19 -17.05 -13.24 2.70
N ASP A 20 -18.34 -12.88 2.77
CA ASP A 20 -19.41 -13.51 3.55
C ASP A 20 -20.04 -14.67 2.76
N TYR A 21 -19.20 -15.41 2.05
CA TYR A 21 -19.61 -16.70 1.54
C TYR A 21 -19.69 -17.64 2.74
N GLN A 22 -20.92 -18.03 3.09
CA GLN A 22 -21.12 -19.28 3.80
C GLN A 22 -20.31 -20.37 3.08
N PRO A 23 -19.51 -21.18 3.79
CA PRO A 23 -18.58 -22.16 3.19
C PRO A 23 -19.23 -23.02 2.10
N GLU A 24 -20.52 -23.30 2.24
CA GLU A 24 -21.32 -24.09 1.31
C GLU A 24 -21.47 -23.42 -0.06
N ILE A 25 -21.56 -22.09 -0.15
CA ILE A 25 -21.68 -21.40 -1.44
C ILE A 25 -20.32 -21.36 -2.15
N ARG A 26 -19.22 -21.18 -1.40
CA ARG A 26 -17.86 -21.27 -1.94
C ARG A 26 -17.59 -22.67 -2.50
N GLU A 27 -17.99 -23.71 -1.79
CA GLU A 27 -17.88 -25.10 -2.22
C GLU A 27 -18.74 -25.36 -3.48
N ARG A 28 -20.00 -24.90 -3.50
CA ARG A 28 -20.90 -25.06 -4.65
C ARG A 28 -20.41 -24.33 -5.90
N LEU A 29 -19.87 -23.13 -5.73
CA LEU A 29 -19.24 -22.40 -6.84
C LEU A 29 -18.00 -23.15 -7.31
N THR A 30 -17.11 -23.56 -6.42
CA THR A 30 -15.90 -24.31 -6.78
C THR A 30 -16.23 -25.60 -7.56
N ASN A 31 -17.28 -26.32 -7.15
CA ASN A 31 -17.75 -27.54 -7.82
C ASN A 31 -18.46 -27.28 -9.17
N ALA A 32 -19.06 -26.10 -9.34
CA ALA A 32 -19.78 -25.72 -10.56
C ALA A 32 -18.88 -25.01 -11.60
N LEU A 33 -17.77 -24.43 -11.17
CA LEU A 33 -16.85 -23.68 -12.00
C LEU A 33 -15.95 -24.62 -12.80
N LYS A 34 -15.67 -24.25 -14.06
CA LYS A 34 -14.82 -25.06 -14.93
C LYS A 34 -13.39 -25.11 -14.37
N PRO A 35 -12.66 -26.23 -14.54
CA PRO A 35 -11.23 -26.28 -14.28
C PRO A 35 -10.51 -25.10 -14.94
N GLY A 36 -9.66 -24.40 -14.18
CA GLY A 36 -8.96 -23.20 -14.63
C GLY A 36 -9.72 -21.88 -14.46
N PHE A 37 -10.92 -21.90 -13.87
CA PHE A 37 -11.58 -20.66 -13.46
C PHE A 37 -10.90 -20.05 -12.23
N ILE A 38 -10.47 -18.79 -12.35
CA ILE A 38 -9.85 -18.04 -11.25
C ILE A 38 -10.74 -16.84 -10.94
N ALA A 39 -11.47 -16.92 -9.82
CA ALA A 39 -12.46 -15.92 -9.43
C ALA A 39 -11.87 -14.51 -9.36
N SER A 40 -10.67 -14.38 -8.79
CA SER A 40 -9.94 -13.12 -8.66
C SER A 40 -9.64 -12.47 -10.01
N ILE A 41 -9.29 -13.24 -11.05
CA ILE A 41 -9.06 -12.71 -12.40
C ILE A 41 -10.37 -12.18 -13.00
N LEU A 42 -11.48 -12.90 -12.84
CA LEU A 42 -12.78 -12.42 -13.31
C LEU A 42 -13.20 -11.15 -12.57
N ALA A 43 -12.99 -11.08 -11.25
CA ALA A 43 -13.29 -9.91 -10.45
C ALA A 43 -12.45 -8.70 -10.91
N CYS A 44 -11.13 -8.86 -11.04
CA CYS A 44 -10.23 -7.83 -11.57
C CYS A 44 -10.66 -7.36 -12.96
N THR A 45 -10.97 -8.28 -13.87
CA THR A 45 -11.44 -7.98 -15.23
C THR A 45 -12.74 -7.18 -15.20
N SER A 46 -13.68 -7.57 -14.35
CA SER A 46 -14.99 -6.92 -14.22
C SER A 46 -14.87 -5.52 -13.63
N LEU A 47 -14.07 -5.35 -12.58
CA LEU A 47 -13.76 -4.07 -11.98
C LEU A 47 -13.10 -3.13 -13.00
N LEU A 48 -12.11 -3.61 -13.75
CA LEU A 48 -11.49 -2.85 -14.83
C LEU A 48 -12.50 -2.43 -15.91
N GLY A 49 -13.41 -3.33 -16.29
CA GLY A 49 -14.50 -3.04 -17.20
C GLY A 49 -15.46 -1.96 -16.67
N LEU A 50 -15.73 -1.94 -15.35
CA LEU A 50 -16.53 -0.90 -14.69
C LEU A 50 -15.81 0.45 -14.70
N MET A 51 -14.52 0.50 -14.35
CA MET A 51 -13.73 1.75 -14.37
C MET A 51 -13.70 2.39 -15.76
N LYS A 52 -13.52 1.59 -16.81
CA LYS A 52 -13.57 2.06 -18.21
C LYS A 52 -14.92 2.63 -18.64
N ARG A 53 -15.99 2.40 -17.88
CA ARG A 53 -17.38 2.80 -18.20
C ARG A 53 -17.97 3.79 -17.20
N LEU A 54 -17.17 4.31 -16.26
CA LEU A 54 -17.67 5.25 -15.26
C LEU A 54 -18.26 6.49 -15.94
N PRO A 55 -19.49 6.89 -15.58
CA PRO A 55 -20.11 8.10 -16.11
C PRO A 55 -19.43 9.36 -15.53
N VAL A 56 -19.31 10.41 -16.34
CA VAL A 56 -18.58 11.66 -16.01
C VAL A 56 -19.53 12.73 -15.43
N GLU A 57 -20.57 12.33 -14.69
CA GLU A 57 -21.62 13.29 -14.31
C GLU A 57 -21.27 14.13 -13.06
N ASP A 58 -20.48 13.58 -12.13
CA ASP A 58 -20.06 14.25 -10.89
C ASP A 58 -18.59 13.92 -10.57
N HIS A 59 -17.73 14.94 -10.51
CA HIS A 59 -16.29 14.78 -10.31
C HIS A 59 -15.93 14.22 -8.92
N GLU A 60 -16.63 14.64 -7.86
CA GLU A 60 -16.31 14.21 -6.50
C GLU A 60 -16.73 12.75 -6.28
N VAL A 61 -17.91 12.38 -6.77
CA VAL A 61 -18.40 11.00 -6.76
C VAL A 61 -17.53 10.10 -7.63
N LEU A 62 -17.10 10.60 -8.79
CA LEU A 62 -16.22 9.87 -9.71
C LEU A 62 -14.86 9.56 -9.06
N GLY A 63 -14.23 10.55 -8.43
CA GLY A 63 -12.96 10.35 -7.72
C GLY A 63 -13.06 9.28 -6.63
N ARG A 64 -14.07 9.37 -5.76
CA ARG A 64 -14.30 8.35 -4.71
C ARG A 64 -14.57 6.97 -5.27
N THR A 65 -15.36 6.88 -6.34
CA THR A 65 -15.72 5.61 -6.96
C THR A 65 -14.50 4.97 -7.62
N MET A 66 -13.67 5.76 -8.28
CA MET A 66 -12.41 5.29 -8.88
C MET A 66 -11.45 4.74 -7.81
N VAL A 67 -11.27 5.46 -6.70
CA VAL A 67 -10.44 4.98 -5.57
C VAL A 67 -11.01 3.68 -5.01
N GLY A 68 -12.31 3.64 -4.70
CA GLY A 68 -12.94 2.43 -4.16
C GLY A 68 -12.90 1.21 -5.09
N LEU A 69 -13.01 1.41 -6.41
CA LEU A 69 -12.86 0.32 -7.38
C LEU A 69 -11.40 -0.16 -7.50
N THR A 70 -10.44 0.75 -7.35
CA THR A 70 -9.01 0.42 -7.32
C THR A 70 -8.66 -0.40 -6.09
N ASP A 71 -9.09 0.04 -4.90
CA ASP A 71 -8.82 -0.68 -3.65
C ASP A 71 -9.40 -2.11 -3.70
N ARG A 72 -10.62 -2.25 -4.23
CA ARG A 72 -11.24 -3.57 -4.48
C ARG A 72 -10.47 -4.40 -5.48
N PHE A 73 -9.98 -3.80 -6.57
CA PHE A 73 -9.17 -4.50 -7.57
C PHE A 73 -7.90 -5.05 -6.92
N ILE A 74 -7.18 -4.23 -6.16
CA ILE A 74 -5.94 -4.63 -5.49
C ILE A 74 -6.24 -5.75 -4.49
N SER A 75 -7.33 -5.65 -3.72
CA SER A 75 -7.75 -6.71 -2.80
C SER A 75 -7.96 -8.05 -3.52
N CYS A 76 -8.74 -8.07 -4.61
CA CYS A 76 -8.95 -9.30 -5.39
C CYS A 76 -7.64 -9.84 -5.98
N ALA A 77 -6.78 -8.95 -6.48
CA ALA A 77 -5.51 -9.32 -7.09
C ALA A 77 -4.52 -9.96 -6.09
N ARG A 78 -4.58 -9.58 -4.81
CA ARG A 78 -3.75 -10.16 -3.74
C ARG A 78 -4.12 -11.60 -3.41
N GLU A 79 -5.34 -12.02 -3.72
CA GLU A 79 -5.84 -13.39 -3.47
C GLU A 79 -5.51 -14.37 -4.59
N LEU A 80 -4.73 -13.95 -5.61
CA LEU A 80 -4.42 -14.82 -6.73
C LEU A 80 -3.65 -16.07 -6.29
N PRO A 81 -4.01 -17.25 -6.82
CA PRO A 81 -3.20 -18.44 -6.62
C PRO A 81 -1.82 -18.24 -7.24
N SER A 82 -0.83 -19.02 -6.81
CA SER A 82 0.55 -19.00 -7.34
C SER A 82 0.69 -19.48 -8.79
N ASP A 83 -0.38 -19.41 -9.59
CA ASP A 83 -0.39 -19.71 -11.02
C ASP A 83 0.25 -18.55 -11.79
N ILE A 84 1.31 -18.85 -12.53
CA ILE A 84 2.10 -17.83 -13.23
C ILE A 84 1.32 -17.10 -14.33
N ASN A 85 0.44 -17.81 -15.06
CA ASN A 85 -0.33 -17.19 -16.14
C ASN A 85 -1.38 -16.24 -15.57
N ALA A 86 -1.98 -16.61 -14.43
CA ALA A 86 -2.90 -15.74 -13.71
C ALA A 86 -2.21 -14.48 -13.20
N ILE A 87 -1.01 -14.64 -12.63
CA ILE A 87 -0.18 -13.53 -12.16
C ILE A 87 0.15 -12.56 -13.30
N ASP A 88 0.64 -13.06 -14.43
CA ASP A 88 1.01 -12.23 -15.59
C ASP A 88 -0.21 -11.47 -16.13
N SER A 89 -1.34 -12.18 -16.29
CA SER A 89 -2.61 -11.54 -16.70
C SER A 89 -3.04 -10.44 -15.74
N CYS A 90 -2.84 -10.66 -14.43
CA CYS A 90 -3.18 -9.66 -13.43
C CYS A 90 -2.26 -8.44 -13.47
N ILE A 91 -0.95 -8.64 -13.69
CA ILE A 91 0.00 -7.54 -13.86
C ILE A 91 -0.41 -6.67 -15.05
N GLU A 92 -0.75 -7.27 -16.18
CA GLU A 92 -1.24 -6.53 -17.37
C GLU A 92 -2.52 -5.74 -17.07
N MET A 93 -3.48 -6.36 -16.38
CA MET A 93 -4.72 -5.67 -15.97
C MET A 93 -4.43 -4.52 -14.99
N THR A 94 -3.41 -4.67 -14.16
CA THR A 94 -3.00 -3.66 -13.18
C THR A 94 -2.34 -2.45 -13.87
N ASP A 95 -1.49 -2.69 -14.87
CA ASP A 95 -0.93 -1.59 -15.68
C ASP A 95 -2.04 -0.87 -16.46
N GLU A 96 -3.01 -1.62 -16.99
CA GLU A 96 -4.18 -1.04 -17.68
C GLU A 96 -5.10 -0.27 -16.72
N LEU A 97 -5.26 -0.73 -15.49
CA LEU A 97 -5.94 -0.01 -14.41
C LEU A 97 -5.29 1.35 -14.15
N ASP A 98 -3.96 1.37 -13.94
CA ASP A 98 -3.22 2.61 -13.72
C ASP A 98 -3.41 3.59 -14.88
N ARG A 99 -3.31 3.09 -16.12
CA ARG A 99 -3.53 3.90 -17.33
C ARG A 99 -4.96 4.47 -17.40
N VAL A 100 -5.98 3.66 -17.13
CA VAL A 100 -7.40 4.10 -17.14
C VAL A 100 -7.64 5.17 -16.08
N ASN A 101 -7.13 4.98 -14.87
CA ASN A 101 -7.28 5.96 -13.80
C ASN A 101 -6.53 7.27 -14.11
N ALA A 102 -5.36 7.20 -14.74
CA ALA A 102 -4.63 8.38 -15.19
C ALA A 102 -5.41 9.19 -16.25
N ILE A 103 -6.05 8.51 -17.19
CA ILE A 103 -6.93 9.15 -18.18
C ILE A 103 -8.16 9.76 -17.50
N CYS A 104 -8.78 9.03 -16.57
CA CYS A 104 -9.94 9.52 -15.83
C CYS A 104 -9.59 10.77 -15.02
N ALA A 105 -8.46 10.78 -14.30
CA ALA A 105 -8.04 11.94 -13.53
C ALA A 105 -7.75 13.18 -14.39
N THR A 106 -7.10 13.00 -15.55
CA THR A 106 -6.75 14.11 -16.43
C THR A 106 -7.95 14.63 -17.22
N GLN A 107 -8.70 13.74 -17.88
CA GLN A 107 -9.77 14.12 -18.81
C GLN A 107 -11.10 14.36 -18.10
N SER A 108 -11.42 13.53 -17.11
CA SER A 108 -12.73 13.55 -16.46
C SER A 108 -12.72 14.37 -15.18
N LEU A 109 -11.59 14.51 -14.47
CA LEU A 109 -11.50 15.31 -13.23
C LEU A 109 -10.73 16.62 -13.39
N GLY A 110 -10.07 16.84 -14.55
CA GLY A 110 -9.29 18.05 -14.80
C GLY A 110 -8.09 18.21 -13.85
N LEU A 111 -7.57 17.11 -13.31
CA LEU A 111 -6.49 17.12 -12.34
C LEU A 111 -5.14 17.16 -13.05
N ASP A 112 -4.28 18.07 -12.60
CA ASP A 112 -2.87 18.17 -13.03
C ASP A 112 -1.93 17.31 -12.16
N MET A 113 -2.50 16.36 -11.40
CA MET A 113 -1.76 15.45 -10.51
C MET A 113 -2.08 14.00 -10.82
N ARG A 114 -1.18 13.07 -10.44
CA ARG A 114 -1.44 11.63 -10.59
C ARG A 114 -2.65 11.21 -9.74
N TRP A 115 -3.51 10.37 -10.31
CA TRP A 115 -4.75 9.90 -9.69
C TRP A 115 -4.53 9.17 -8.36
N SER A 116 -3.38 8.52 -8.18
CA SER A 116 -2.96 7.84 -6.95
C SER A 116 -2.86 8.79 -5.75
N ASN A 117 -2.80 10.11 -5.97
CA ASN A 117 -2.87 11.12 -4.90
C ASN A 117 -4.31 11.46 -4.47
N LEU A 118 -5.33 10.88 -5.10
CA LEU A 118 -6.74 11.10 -4.72
C LEU A 118 -7.14 10.38 -3.43
N GLN A 119 -6.29 9.50 -2.89
CA GLN A 119 -6.52 8.91 -1.59
C GLN A 119 -6.59 10.00 -0.52
N ILE A 120 -7.53 9.83 0.41
CA ILE A 120 -7.92 10.83 1.40
C ILE A 120 -6.69 11.30 2.18
N PRO A 121 -6.46 12.63 2.32
CA PRO A 121 -5.38 13.14 3.13
C PRO A 121 -5.57 12.71 4.59
N THR A 122 -4.59 12.01 5.15
CA THR A 122 -4.65 11.47 6.51
C THR A 122 -4.19 12.45 7.58
N GLY A 123 -4.01 13.72 7.22
CA GLY A 123 -3.48 14.74 8.10
C GLY A 123 -2.00 14.55 8.42
N ASP A 124 -1.31 13.63 7.75
CA ASP A 124 0.14 13.44 7.88
C ASP A 124 0.87 14.65 7.26
N PRO A 125 1.62 15.45 8.04
CA PRO A 125 2.41 16.55 7.51
C PRO A 125 3.51 16.09 6.53
N PHE A 126 3.79 14.79 6.46
CA PHE A 126 4.76 14.19 5.55
C PHE A 126 4.13 13.59 4.28
N GLN A 127 2.89 13.96 3.94
CA GLN A 127 2.23 13.49 2.73
C GLN A 127 2.91 14.02 1.46
N GLU A 128 3.11 13.15 0.47
CA GLU A 128 3.64 13.55 -0.83
C GLU A 128 2.57 14.27 -1.65
N SER A 129 2.90 15.46 -2.18
CA SER A 129 2.02 16.18 -3.11
C SER A 129 2.29 15.76 -4.55
N GLY A 130 1.36 15.03 -5.16
CA GLY A 130 1.25 14.88 -6.62
C GLY A 130 2.19 13.85 -7.28
N CYS A 131 3.11 13.25 -6.54
CA CYS A 131 4.14 12.36 -7.10
C CYS A 131 3.98 10.87 -6.74
N LYS A 132 2.88 10.49 -6.06
CA LYS A 132 2.63 9.08 -5.70
C LYS A 132 2.47 8.28 -6.99
N THR A 133 3.27 7.24 -7.19
CA THR A 133 3.14 6.36 -8.38
C THR A 133 2.21 5.19 -8.04
N PHE A 134 1.74 4.45 -9.06
CA PHE A 134 1.00 3.22 -8.78
C PHE A 134 1.85 2.19 -8.01
N LEU A 135 3.15 2.07 -8.32
CA LEU A 135 4.05 1.26 -7.51
C LEU A 135 4.07 1.67 -6.02
N ALA A 136 4.01 2.97 -5.70
CA ALA A 136 3.95 3.42 -4.31
C ALA A 136 2.65 3.00 -3.62
N LEU A 137 1.53 3.05 -4.35
CA LEU A 137 0.25 2.51 -3.88
C LEU A 137 0.33 0.99 -3.68
N ALA A 138 0.85 0.25 -4.65
CA ALA A 138 0.99 -1.20 -4.55
C ALA A 138 1.87 -1.63 -3.36
N ILE A 139 2.93 -0.87 -3.07
CA ILE A 139 3.81 -1.05 -1.92
C ILE A 139 3.02 -0.87 -0.61
N GLU A 140 2.28 0.23 -0.51
CA GLU A 140 1.49 0.57 0.68
C GLU A 140 0.36 -0.42 0.95
N GLU A 141 -0.26 -0.95 -0.11
CA GLU A 141 -1.33 -1.95 -0.04
C GLU A 141 -0.80 -3.40 0.06
N GLY A 142 0.51 -3.61 0.16
CA GLY A 142 1.09 -4.95 0.28
C GLY A 142 0.89 -5.84 -0.95
N PHE A 143 0.76 -5.27 -2.15
CA PHE A 143 0.56 -6.02 -3.39
C PHE A 143 1.88 -6.59 -3.94
N LEU A 144 2.45 -7.53 -3.19
CA LEU A 144 3.80 -8.06 -3.36
C LEU A 144 4.11 -8.56 -4.77
N THR A 145 3.17 -9.27 -5.40
CA THR A 145 3.35 -9.82 -6.76
C THR A 145 3.59 -8.72 -7.79
N TYR A 146 2.82 -7.63 -7.71
CA TYR A 146 3.01 -6.49 -8.60
C TYR A 146 4.32 -5.76 -8.29
N VAL A 147 4.65 -5.57 -7.01
CA VAL A 147 5.92 -4.95 -6.59
C VAL A 147 7.11 -5.71 -7.18
N HIS A 148 7.17 -7.03 -7.02
CA HIS A 148 8.23 -7.84 -7.60
C HIS A 148 8.29 -7.73 -9.12
N SER A 149 7.15 -7.76 -9.80
CA SER A 149 7.12 -7.63 -11.26
C SER A 149 7.64 -6.27 -11.72
N ALA A 150 7.22 -5.18 -11.07
CA ALA A 150 7.65 -3.83 -11.39
C ALA A 150 9.17 -3.66 -11.18
N LEU A 151 9.71 -4.13 -10.05
CA LEU A 151 11.14 -4.04 -9.74
C LEU A 151 12.01 -4.86 -10.70
N ARG A 152 11.52 -6.02 -11.16
CA ARG A 152 12.23 -6.85 -12.15
C ARG A 152 12.21 -6.23 -13.54
N ARG A 153 11.08 -5.63 -13.95
CA ARG A 153 10.91 -5.00 -15.26
C ARG A 153 11.75 -3.74 -15.40
N ASP A 154 11.87 -2.96 -14.34
CA ASP A 154 12.66 -1.74 -14.32
C ASP A 154 13.45 -1.62 -13.00
N PRO A 155 14.70 -2.14 -12.96
CA PRO A 155 15.55 -2.05 -11.78
C PRO A 155 15.89 -0.60 -11.36
N GLU A 156 15.80 0.37 -12.27
CA GLU A 156 16.09 1.77 -11.99
C GLU A 156 14.86 2.54 -11.47
N ILE A 157 13.69 1.90 -11.41
CA ILE A 157 12.46 2.50 -10.91
C ILE A 157 12.62 3.04 -9.49
N ILE A 158 13.39 2.33 -8.65
CA ILE A 158 13.68 2.74 -7.27
C ILE A 158 14.43 4.07 -7.23
N LYS A 159 15.49 4.21 -8.03
CA LYS A 159 16.36 5.39 -8.03
C LYS A 159 15.71 6.59 -8.72
N SER A 160 14.81 6.34 -9.65
CA SER A 160 14.11 7.40 -10.41
C SER A 160 12.93 8.02 -9.65
N LYS A 161 12.52 7.44 -8.52
CA LYS A 161 11.41 7.96 -7.71
C LYS A 161 11.74 9.35 -7.17
N LYS A 162 10.92 10.32 -7.59
CA LYS A 162 10.93 11.68 -7.05
C LYS A 162 10.01 11.77 -5.82
N GLY A 163 10.30 12.74 -4.96
CA GLY A 163 9.52 13.03 -3.76
C GLY A 163 9.71 11.97 -2.67
N ARG A 164 8.61 11.36 -2.21
CA ARG A 164 8.62 10.38 -1.14
C ARG A 164 9.28 9.06 -1.58
N PRO A 165 10.32 8.58 -0.87
CA PRO A 165 10.99 7.31 -1.16
C PRO A 165 10.03 6.13 -1.08
N TYR A 166 10.22 5.11 -1.93
CA TYR A 166 9.42 3.88 -1.87
C TYR A 166 9.52 3.18 -0.51
N LEU A 167 10.71 3.19 0.08
CA LEU A 167 10.94 2.64 1.41
C LEU A 167 10.03 3.27 2.47
N ASP A 168 9.79 4.57 2.35
CA ASP A 168 9.01 5.34 3.31
C ASP A 168 7.51 5.05 3.21
N TYR A 169 7.01 4.50 2.08
CA TYR A 169 5.62 4.00 1.97
C TYR A 169 5.40 2.72 2.77
N VAL A 170 6.39 1.82 2.82
CA VAL A 170 6.31 0.60 3.67
C VAL A 170 6.48 0.97 5.14
N LEU A 171 7.43 1.84 5.42
CA LEU A 171 7.77 2.20 6.79
C LEU A 171 6.76 3.14 7.43
N ARG A 172 5.99 3.92 6.67
CA ARG A 172 5.02 4.86 7.26
C ARG A 172 3.79 4.97 6.36
N PRO A 173 2.98 3.91 6.23
CA PRO A 173 1.82 3.92 5.34
C PRO A 173 0.93 5.14 5.62
N THR A 174 0.45 5.77 4.54
CA THR A 174 -0.48 6.90 4.62
C THR A 174 -1.91 6.44 4.83
N SER A 175 -2.28 5.26 4.35
CA SER A 175 -3.57 4.62 4.54
C SER A 175 -3.60 3.84 5.87
N GLY A 176 -4.73 3.93 6.58
CA GLY A 176 -4.96 3.18 7.82
C GLY A 176 -4.77 3.98 9.12
N SER A 177 -5.22 3.38 10.22
CA SER A 177 -5.05 3.96 11.55
C SER A 177 -3.62 3.70 12.03
N GLN A 178 -2.94 4.72 12.58
CA GLN A 178 -1.59 4.56 13.14
C GLN A 178 -1.52 3.54 14.30
N LYS A 179 -2.68 3.11 14.83
CA LYS A 179 -2.78 2.14 15.93
C LYS A 179 -2.46 0.71 15.50
N ASP A 180 -2.70 0.37 14.23
CA ASP A 180 -2.49 -0.98 13.68
C ASP A 180 -1.34 -1.01 12.65
N TRP A 181 -0.41 -0.05 12.77
CA TRP A 181 0.71 0.08 11.85
C TRP A 181 1.68 -1.11 11.98
N MET A 182 1.53 -2.07 11.07
CA MET A 182 2.45 -3.19 10.86
C MET A 182 3.28 -2.95 9.60
N ILE A 183 4.54 -3.38 9.63
CA ILE A 183 5.45 -3.28 8.48
C ILE A 183 5.47 -4.62 7.77
N ASP A 184 5.16 -4.63 6.47
CA ASP A 184 5.28 -5.83 5.67
C ASP A 184 6.74 -6.03 5.25
N ILE A 185 7.45 -6.89 5.98
CA ILE A 185 8.85 -7.24 5.71
C ILE A 185 9.00 -7.87 4.32
N SER A 186 7.98 -8.58 3.85
CA SER A 186 7.96 -9.21 2.52
C SER A 186 8.01 -8.18 1.40
N VAL A 187 7.54 -6.94 1.64
CA VAL A 187 7.66 -5.81 0.71
C VAL A 187 8.92 -4.99 0.99
N LEU A 188 9.28 -4.78 2.26
CA LEU A 188 10.46 -4.02 2.65
C LEU A 188 11.76 -4.61 2.08
N GLN A 189 11.93 -5.92 2.22
CA GLN A 189 13.14 -6.62 1.82
C GLN A 189 13.42 -6.51 0.30
N PRO A 190 12.45 -6.78 -0.60
CA PRO A 190 12.67 -6.58 -2.03
C PRO A 190 13.06 -5.16 -2.41
N LEU A 191 12.52 -4.13 -1.76
CA LEU A 191 12.91 -2.75 -2.05
C LEU A 191 14.40 -2.50 -1.73
N LEU A 192 14.85 -2.97 -0.57
CA LEU A 192 16.25 -2.86 -0.16
C LEU A 192 17.19 -3.67 -1.05
N GLU A 193 16.79 -4.90 -1.43
CA GLU A 193 17.54 -5.75 -2.37
C GLU A 193 17.70 -5.10 -3.75
N HIS A 194 16.72 -4.29 -4.18
CA HIS A 194 16.77 -3.54 -5.44
C HIS A 194 17.36 -2.13 -5.27
N GLY A 195 18.05 -1.87 -4.15
CA GLY A 195 18.85 -0.66 -3.95
C GLY A 195 18.08 0.56 -3.44
N ALA A 196 16.95 0.36 -2.74
CA ALA A 196 16.31 1.45 -2.02
C ALA A 196 17.25 1.94 -0.91
N ASP A 197 17.57 3.23 -0.93
CA ASP A 197 18.48 3.83 0.05
C ASP A 197 17.72 4.24 1.32
N PRO A 198 18.01 3.63 2.48
CA PRO A 198 17.33 4.00 3.72
C PRO A 198 17.74 5.37 4.26
N ASN A 199 18.83 5.94 3.75
CA ASN A 199 19.28 7.30 4.00
C ASN A 199 18.75 8.31 2.96
N GLN A 200 17.90 7.88 2.02
CA GLN A 200 17.30 8.78 1.04
C GLN A 200 16.53 9.91 1.75
N ILE A 201 16.86 11.15 1.39
CA ILE A 201 16.32 12.35 2.03
C ILE A 201 14.95 12.69 1.45
N PHE A 202 13.98 12.88 2.35
CA PHE A 202 12.64 13.36 2.08
C PHE A 202 12.23 14.39 3.14
N LEU A 203 11.75 15.56 2.70
CA LEU A 203 11.37 16.67 3.60
C LEU A 203 12.48 17.04 4.62
N GLY A 204 13.74 16.99 4.19
CA GLY A 204 14.91 17.32 5.02
C GLY A 204 15.30 16.25 6.04
N SER A 205 14.70 15.06 5.98
CA SER A 205 15.02 13.93 6.87
C SER A 205 15.19 12.64 6.08
N THR A 206 15.97 11.68 6.59
CA THR A 206 16.07 10.36 5.96
C THR A 206 14.82 9.53 6.21
N ALA A 207 14.51 8.59 5.31
CA ALA A 207 13.43 7.61 5.52
C ALA A 207 13.59 6.87 6.87
N TRP A 208 14.82 6.46 7.18
CA TRP A 208 15.18 5.88 8.48
C TRP A 208 14.78 6.75 9.68
N LYS A 209 15.14 8.05 9.65
CA LYS A 209 14.84 8.96 10.76
C LYS A 209 13.34 9.23 10.89
N LEU A 210 12.64 9.36 9.77
CA LEU A 210 11.18 9.53 9.79
C LEU A 210 10.49 8.29 10.37
N PHE A 211 10.96 7.10 10.01
CA PHE A 211 10.49 5.83 10.56
C PHE A 211 10.68 5.75 12.08
N LEU A 212 11.89 6.02 12.59
CA LEU A 212 12.16 6.04 14.03
C LEU A 212 11.27 7.04 14.78
N PHE A 213 11.05 8.22 14.19
CA PHE A 213 10.18 9.24 14.75
C PHE A 213 8.72 8.79 14.80
N ALA A 214 8.25 8.07 13.78
CA ALA A 214 6.92 7.47 13.77
C ALA A 214 6.78 6.40 14.87
N CYS A 215 7.76 5.49 15.01
CA CYS A 215 7.77 4.50 16.11
C CYS A 215 7.67 5.18 17.47
N TYR A 216 8.47 6.23 17.69
CA TYR A 216 8.46 6.98 18.94
C TYR A 216 7.11 7.65 19.21
N LYS A 217 6.50 8.29 18.21
CA LYS A 217 5.18 8.92 18.35
C LYS A 217 4.09 7.93 18.75
N VAL A 218 4.12 6.72 18.20
CA VAL A 218 3.15 5.67 18.55
C VAL A 218 3.46 5.06 19.92
N ALA A 219 4.73 4.95 20.30
CA ALA A 219 5.13 4.45 21.62
C ALA A 219 4.87 5.45 22.77
N LEU A 220 4.93 6.77 22.50
CA LEU A 220 4.89 7.81 23.54
C LEU A 220 3.62 7.78 24.42
N PRO A 221 2.39 7.72 23.89
CA PRO A 221 1.18 7.64 24.72
C PRO A 221 1.12 6.40 25.62
N ASN A 222 1.85 5.35 25.24
CA ASN A 222 1.89 4.09 25.97
C ASN A 222 2.95 4.09 27.07
N LEU A 223 4.07 4.79 26.85
CA LEU A 223 5.09 5.03 27.88
C LEU A 223 4.53 5.85 29.05
N GLU A 224 3.66 6.82 28.78
CA GLU A 224 3.04 7.68 29.79
C GLU A 224 2.00 6.92 30.64
N ASN A 225 1.37 5.89 30.08
CA ASN A 225 0.30 5.12 30.74
C ASN A 225 0.75 3.76 31.31
N TYR A 226 2.04 3.41 31.24
CA TYR A 226 2.61 2.10 31.62
C TYR A 226 1.97 0.87 30.95
N ASN A 227 1.01 1.05 30.04
CA ASN A 227 0.46 0.03 29.16
C ASN A 227 1.22 0.08 27.85
N MET A 228 2.44 -0.49 27.83
CA MET A 228 3.15 -0.69 26.58
C MET A 228 2.43 -1.77 25.78
N PRO A 229 1.81 -1.47 24.62
CA PRO A 229 1.52 -2.54 23.67
C PRO A 229 2.86 -3.16 23.31
N SER A 230 2.87 -4.48 23.16
CA SER A 230 4.01 -5.19 22.60
C SER A 230 4.44 -4.46 21.32
N THR A 231 5.68 -3.96 21.27
CA THR A 231 6.25 -3.39 20.05
C THR A 231 5.99 -4.40 18.93
N PRO A 232 5.36 -3.99 17.81
CA PRO A 232 5.11 -4.94 16.73
C PRO A 232 6.43 -5.56 16.32
N LEU A 233 6.53 -6.90 16.33
CA LEU A 233 7.76 -7.61 15.95
C LEU A 233 8.28 -7.13 14.59
N SER A 234 7.37 -6.78 13.68
CA SER A 234 7.68 -6.22 12.37
C SER A 234 8.47 -4.90 12.42
N TRP A 235 8.40 -4.11 13.48
CA TRP A 235 9.23 -2.91 13.63
C TRP A 235 10.68 -3.28 13.95
N CYS A 236 10.88 -4.27 14.82
CA CYS A 236 12.21 -4.79 15.13
C CYS A 236 12.83 -5.41 13.88
N ASP A 237 12.09 -6.25 13.16
CA ASP A 237 12.53 -6.87 11.91
C ASP A 237 12.90 -5.80 10.87
N ALA A 238 12.10 -4.74 10.75
CA ALA A 238 12.39 -3.63 9.86
C ALA A 238 13.65 -2.88 10.27
N MET A 239 13.86 -2.60 11.57
CA MET A 239 15.07 -1.95 12.07
C MET A 239 16.32 -2.78 11.80
N GLU A 240 16.28 -4.08 12.08
CA GLU A 240 17.39 -5.00 11.81
C GLU A 240 17.73 -5.02 10.32
N LEU A 241 16.71 -5.09 9.47
CA LEU A 241 16.89 -5.10 8.03
C LEU A 241 17.48 -3.77 7.54
N LEU A 242 16.98 -2.63 8.00
CA LEU A 242 17.49 -1.32 7.62
C LEU A 242 18.96 -1.12 8.06
N LEU A 243 19.32 -1.58 9.27
CA LEU A 243 20.71 -1.58 9.76
C LEU A 243 21.62 -2.46 8.89
N LYS A 244 21.14 -3.63 8.48
CA LYS A 244 21.87 -4.54 7.58
C LYS A 244 22.14 -3.90 6.21
N TYR A 245 21.24 -3.05 5.72
CA TYR A 245 21.38 -2.33 4.45
C TYR A 245 22.03 -0.93 4.61
N GLY A 246 22.68 -0.67 5.74
CA GLY A 246 23.59 0.47 5.90
C GLY A 246 22.91 1.78 6.29
N THR A 247 21.85 1.76 7.11
CA THR A 247 21.35 3.00 7.72
C THR A 247 22.44 3.70 8.53
N ASP A 248 22.52 5.02 8.37
CA ASP A 248 23.39 5.82 9.20
C ASP A 248 22.86 5.77 10.64
N PRO A 249 23.69 5.35 11.61
CA PRO A 249 23.26 5.37 12.98
C PRO A 249 23.01 6.84 13.37
N PRO A 250 21.94 7.15 14.13
CA PRO A 250 21.51 8.54 14.40
C PRO A 250 22.45 9.35 15.32
N VAL A 251 23.74 8.97 15.40
CA VAL A 251 24.70 9.35 16.44
C VAL A 251 25.04 10.85 16.46
N SER A 252 24.66 11.63 15.45
CA SER A 252 25.07 13.03 15.30
C SER A 252 23.98 14.08 15.54
N GLN A 253 22.78 13.70 16.02
CA GLN A 253 21.65 14.65 16.07
C GLN A 253 20.99 14.82 17.46
N PRO A 254 21.07 16.01 18.07
CA PRO A 254 20.62 16.27 19.46
C PRO A 254 19.09 16.29 19.67
N HIS A 255 18.27 16.26 18.61
CA HIS A 255 16.80 16.24 18.70
C HIS A 255 16.18 14.84 18.78
N LEU A 256 16.98 13.77 18.70
CA LEU A 256 16.54 12.39 18.98
C LEU A 256 16.83 12.00 20.44
N VAL A 257 16.76 13.00 21.31
CA VAL A 257 17.04 12.90 22.72
C VAL A 257 15.79 13.41 23.42
N ASP A 258 15.22 12.63 24.32
CA ASP A 258 14.07 13.11 25.10
C ASP A 258 14.47 14.35 25.94
N THR A 259 13.49 14.99 26.57
CA THR A 259 13.72 16.14 27.47
C THR A 259 14.64 15.82 28.66
N GLN A 260 15.01 14.54 28.86
CA GLN A 260 15.91 14.06 29.91
C GLN A 260 17.29 13.61 29.39
N GLY A 261 17.61 13.78 28.11
CA GLY A 261 18.94 13.40 27.61
C GLY A 261 19.05 11.93 27.14
N LYS A 262 17.97 11.15 27.08
CA LYS A 262 18.00 9.73 26.66
C LYS A 262 17.86 9.60 25.15
N LYS A 263 18.79 8.86 24.53
CA LYS A 263 18.78 8.57 23.09
C LYS A 263 17.55 7.74 22.72
N LEU A 264 16.76 8.21 21.76
CA LEU A 264 15.51 7.59 21.28
C LEU A 264 15.65 6.10 20.94
N VAL A 265 16.77 5.73 20.30
CA VAL A 265 17.07 4.35 19.91
C VAL A 265 17.19 3.44 21.14
N LEU A 266 17.83 3.92 22.21
CA LEU A 266 17.98 3.14 23.44
C LEU A 266 16.64 2.93 24.16
N LEU A 267 15.71 3.89 24.10
CA LEU A 267 14.39 3.74 24.73
C LEU A 267 13.50 2.74 24.00
N ILE A 268 13.54 2.71 22.66
CA ILE A 268 12.82 1.71 21.86
C ILE A 268 13.40 0.31 22.13
N PHE A 269 14.73 0.15 22.07
CA PHE A 269 15.38 -1.14 22.31
C PHE A 269 15.26 -1.65 23.76
N LEU A 270 15.31 -0.77 24.77
CA LEU A 270 15.23 -1.19 26.18
C LEU A 270 13.80 -1.52 26.65
N GLY A 271 12.77 -1.09 25.91
CA GLY A 271 11.36 -1.43 26.18
C GLY A 271 10.97 -2.84 25.72
N SER A 272 11.68 -3.40 24.73
CA SER A 272 11.37 -4.71 24.14
C SER A 272 12.03 -5.91 24.85
N PHE A 273 12.86 -5.66 25.88
CA PHE A 273 13.61 -6.69 26.63
C PHE A 273 13.21 -6.79 28.11
N LYS A 274 11.95 -6.50 28.46
CA LYS A 274 11.42 -6.76 29.81
C LYS A 274 10.26 -7.73 29.79
#